data_AF-A0A124JTR0-F1
#
_entry.id   AF-A0A124JTR0-F1
#
_cell.length_a   1.000
_cell.length_b   1.000
_cell.length_c   1.000
_cell.angle_alpha   90.00
_cell.angle_beta   90.00
_cell.angle_gamma   90.00
#
_symmetry.space_group_name_H-M   'P 1'
#
loop_
_entity.id
_entity.type
_entity.pdbx_description
1 polymer ?
#
loop_
_entity_poly.entity_id
_entity_poly.type
_entity_poly.pdbx_seq_one_letter_code
_entity_poly.pdbx_strand_id
1 'polypeptide(L)'
;MILAALALAAAPAATPDAAIAAIYAPFRQADMRDAAWERPIFTPRLKALIARWRAVTPTDEVDDLSDFDWLCQCQDWDAGGLGERITARRVLAPARRLITVRLGKAPGRRETLRFLLERSGRRWLVDDMFASGFRGGLRASLIWTTAADIGLRKQT
;
A
#
# COMPACT_ATOMS: atom_id res chain seq x y z
N MET A 1 38.23 -30.56 19.25
CA MET A 1 37.09 -29.61 19.24
C MET A 1 36.59 -29.50 17.81
N ILE A 2 35.34 -29.89 17.54
CA ILE A 2 34.73 -29.81 16.21
C ILE A 2 33.91 -28.52 16.17
N LEU A 3 34.28 -27.57 15.33
CA LEU A 3 33.44 -26.40 15.02
C LEU A 3 32.34 -26.85 14.04
N ALA A 4 31.09 -26.89 14.52
CA ALA A 4 29.93 -27.05 13.65
C ALA A 4 29.59 -25.69 13.02
N ALA A 5 29.79 -25.57 11.71
CA ALA A 5 29.32 -24.43 10.93
C ALA A 5 27.81 -24.55 10.70
N LEU A 6 27.01 -23.77 11.43
CA LEU A 6 25.58 -23.60 11.16
C LEU A 6 25.42 -22.80 9.85
N ALA A 7 25.17 -23.50 8.75
CA ALA A 7 24.68 -22.89 7.52
C ALA A 7 23.29 -22.27 7.78
N LEU A 8 23.24 -20.96 7.97
CA LEU A 8 21.99 -20.20 7.94
C LEU A 8 21.40 -20.34 6.53
N ALA A 9 20.41 -21.22 6.37
CA ALA A 9 19.62 -21.29 5.16
C ALA A 9 19.00 -19.90 4.91
N ALA A 10 19.39 -19.24 3.82
CA ALA A 10 18.81 -17.97 3.45
C ALA A 10 17.31 -18.17 3.20
N ALA A 11 16.47 -17.54 4.02
CA ALA A 11 15.03 -17.58 3.82
C ALA A 11 14.71 -17.19 2.37
N PRO A 12 13.77 -17.89 1.70
CA PRO A 12 13.43 -17.62 0.31
C PRO A 12 13.09 -16.15 0.14
N ALA A 13 13.60 -15.54 -0.94
CA ALA A 13 13.29 -14.16 -1.25
C ALA A 13 11.77 -14.00 -1.37
N ALA A 14 11.20 -13.00 -0.69
CA ALA A 14 9.78 -12.73 -0.75
C ALA A 14 9.34 -12.59 -2.22
N THR A 15 8.22 -13.21 -2.58
CA THR A 15 7.62 -13.05 -3.90
C THR A 15 6.74 -11.79 -3.93
N PRO A 16 6.45 -11.22 -5.10
CA PRO A 16 5.44 -10.16 -5.23
C PRO A 16 4.10 -10.56 -4.63
N ASP A 17 3.68 -11.81 -4.85
CA ASP A 17 2.43 -12.37 -4.33
C ASP A 17 2.43 -12.45 -2.80
N ALA A 18 3.55 -12.89 -2.19
CA ALA A 18 3.69 -12.91 -0.74
C ALA A 18 3.65 -11.50 -0.14
N ALA A 19 4.15 -10.50 -0.85
CA ALA A 19 4.04 -9.11 -0.42
C ALA A 19 2.58 -8.62 -0.44
N ILE A 20 1.79 -8.97 -1.47
CA ILE A 20 0.34 -8.67 -1.47
C ILE A 20 -0.38 -9.36 -0.31
N ALA A 21 -0.11 -10.65 -0.08
CA ALA A 21 -0.70 -11.37 1.05
C ALA A 21 -0.34 -10.73 2.40
N ALA A 22 0.90 -10.26 2.56
CA ALA A 22 1.35 -9.56 3.76
C ALA A 22 0.69 -8.17 3.93
N ILE A 23 0.40 -7.47 2.82
CA ILE A 23 -0.36 -6.21 2.85
C ILE A 23 -1.76 -6.43 3.40
N TYR A 24 -2.44 -7.51 3.00
CA TYR A 24 -3.81 -7.77 3.44
C TYR A 24 -3.93 -8.59 4.73
N ALA A 25 -2.85 -9.20 5.22
CA ALA A 25 -2.88 -10.01 6.44
C ALA A 25 -3.49 -9.31 7.67
N PRO A 26 -3.20 -8.02 7.96
CA PRO A 26 -3.79 -7.33 9.11
C PRO A 26 -5.30 -7.11 9.00
N PHE A 27 -5.89 -7.05 7.81
CA PHE A 27 -7.35 -6.91 7.65
C PHE A 27 -8.14 -8.15 8.10
N ARG A 28 -7.45 -9.25 8.39
CA ARG A 28 -8.04 -10.44 9.02
C ARG A 28 -8.25 -10.26 10.53
N GLN A 29 -7.68 -9.20 11.11
CA GLN A 29 -7.78 -8.86 12.52
C GLN A 29 -8.73 -7.66 12.67
N ALA A 30 -9.55 -7.66 13.72
CA ALA A 30 -10.53 -6.60 13.97
C ALA A 30 -9.91 -5.33 14.58
N ASP A 31 -8.66 -5.40 15.04
CA ASP A 31 -7.98 -4.36 15.82
C ASP A 31 -6.83 -3.69 15.06
N MET A 32 -6.80 -3.78 13.72
CA MET A 32 -5.83 -3.01 12.93
C MET A 32 -6.08 -1.51 13.14
N ARG A 33 -5.09 -0.80 13.67
CA ARG A 33 -5.16 0.65 13.94
C ARG A 33 -4.29 1.50 13.02
N ASP A 34 -3.28 0.89 12.40
CA ASP A 34 -2.34 1.62 11.55
C ASP A 34 -3.03 2.09 10.29
N ALA A 35 -2.96 3.39 10.01
CA ALA A 35 -3.43 3.91 8.73
C ALA A 35 -2.53 3.39 7.60
N ALA A 36 -3.10 3.21 6.40
CA ALA A 36 -2.37 2.68 5.25
C ALA A 36 -1.00 3.36 5.03
N TRP A 37 -0.93 4.69 5.20
CA TRP A 37 0.28 5.50 5.00
C TRP A 37 1.38 5.30 6.06
N GLU A 38 1.07 4.73 7.20
CA GLU A 38 2.03 4.45 8.29
C GLU A 38 2.74 3.10 8.09
N ARG A 39 2.14 2.24 7.25
CA ARG A 39 2.60 0.87 7.07
C ARG A 39 3.95 0.83 6.34
N PRO A 40 4.85 -0.09 6.74
CA PRO A 40 6.21 -0.17 6.17
C PRO A 40 6.24 -0.89 4.81
N ILE A 41 5.23 -0.69 3.96
CA ILE A 41 5.02 -1.43 2.69
C ILE A 41 5.42 -0.63 1.44
N PHE A 42 5.68 0.66 1.55
CA PHE A 42 5.98 1.53 0.41
C PHE A 42 7.48 1.65 0.11
N THR A 43 7.83 1.88 -1.16
CA THR A 43 9.22 2.18 -1.57
C THR A 43 9.71 3.49 -0.93
N PRO A 44 11.03 3.67 -0.72
CA PRO A 44 11.57 4.92 -0.16
C PRO A 44 11.08 6.18 -0.88
N ARG A 45 10.98 6.11 -2.21
CA ARG A 45 10.46 7.20 -3.05
C ARG A 45 8.99 7.54 -2.74
N LEU A 46 8.12 6.53 -2.66
CA LEU A 46 6.71 6.77 -2.32
C LEU A 46 6.56 7.24 -0.86
N LYS A 47 7.35 6.70 0.07
CA LYS A 47 7.40 7.20 1.46
C LYS A 47 7.77 8.69 1.54
N ALA A 48 8.69 9.16 0.70
CA ALA A 48 9.06 10.57 0.67
C ALA A 48 7.88 11.46 0.21
N LEU A 49 7.03 10.98 -0.70
CA LEU A 49 5.80 11.69 -1.08
C LEU A 49 4.77 11.69 0.05
N ILE A 50 4.56 10.54 0.70
CA ILE A 50 3.68 10.42 1.87
C ILE A 50 4.12 11.38 2.98
N ALA A 51 5.42 11.44 3.28
CA ALA A 51 5.95 12.32 4.31
C ALA A 51 5.74 13.81 3.98
N ARG A 52 5.87 14.21 2.71
CA ARG A 52 5.59 15.59 2.27
C ARG A 52 4.12 15.95 2.41
N TRP A 53 3.24 15.05 1.99
CA TRP A 53 1.80 15.21 2.17
C TRP A 53 1.47 15.34 3.67
N ARG A 54 1.90 14.40 4.51
CA ARG A 54 1.67 14.44 5.97
C ARG A 54 2.18 15.71 6.67
N ALA A 55 3.19 16.39 6.12
CA ALA A 55 3.69 17.65 6.67
C ALA A 55 2.73 18.84 6.43
N VAL A 56 1.83 18.71 5.45
CA VAL A 56 0.89 19.75 5.04
C VAL A 56 -0.58 19.38 5.23
N THR A 57 -0.89 18.11 5.42
CA THR A 57 -2.24 17.64 5.79
C THR A 57 -2.71 18.33 7.08
N PRO A 58 -3.94 18.87 7.12
CA PRO A 58 -4.56 19.34 8.35
C PRO A 58 -4.63 18.23 9.41
N THR A 59 -4.57 18.60 10.69
CA THR A 59 -4.66 17.62 11.79
C THR A 59 -6.06 17.56 12.41
N ASP A 60 -6.87 18.58 12.14
CA ASP A 60 -8.22 18.82 12.66
C ASP A 60 -9.32 18.61 11.61
N GLU A 61 -8.93 18.51 10.33
CA GLU A 61 -9.83 18.20 9.21
C GLU A 61 -9.32 17.00 8.41
N VAL A 62 -10.26 16.23 7.86
CA VAL A 62 -9.93 15.18 6.87
C VAL A 62 -9.72 15.83 5.51
N ASP A 63 -8.76 15.30 4.75
CA ASP A 63 -8.54 15.63 3.34
C ASP A 63 -8.88 14.43 2.45
N ASP A 64 -8.77 14.62 1.13
CA ASP A 64 -9.05 13.61 0.10
C ASP A 64 -8.21 12.31 0.22
N LEU A 65 -7.16 12.29 1.04
CA LEU A 65 -6.29 11.13 1.23
C LEU A 65 -6.32 10.59 2.67
N SER A 66 -7.07 11.20 3.58
CA SER A 66 -7.19 10.75 4.97
C SER A 66 -8.62 10.37 5.35
N ASP A 67 -9.58 10.56 4.46
CA ASP A 67 -11.00 10.20 4.63
C ASP A 67 -11.32 8.73 4.34
N PHE A 68 -10.35 7.92 3.89
CA PHE A 68 -10.50 6.46 3.71
C PHE A 68 -9.16 5.70 3.79
N ASP A 69 -9.21 4.40 4.09
CA ASP A 69 -8.04 3.52 4.00
C ASP A 69 -7.70 3.15 2.55
N TRP A 70 -6.46 3.42 2.17
CA TRP A 70 -5.99 3.28 0.80
C TRP A 70 -6.03 1.84 0.28
N LEU A 71 -5.85 0.83 1.14
CA LEU A 71 -5.68 -0.56 0.73
C LEU A 71 -7.02 -1.29 0.58
N CYS A 72 -8.02 -0.95 1.40
CA CYS A 72 -9.37 -1.47 1.27
C CYS A 72 -10.31 -0.57 0.44
N GLN A 73 -9.90 0.68 0.18
CA GLN A 73 -10.74 1.73 -0.42
C GLN A 73 -12.04 1.94 0.37
N CYS A 74 -11.93 1.98 1.71
CA CYS A 74 -13.07 1.96 2.62
C CYS A 74 -12.80 2.81 3.86
N GLN A 75 -13.84 3.32 4.50
CA GLN A 75 -13.72 3.93 5.83
C GLN A 75 -13.60 2.82 6.89
N ASP A 76 -14.53 1.85 6.82
CA ASP A 76 -14.57 0.68 7.70
C ASP A 76 -14.58 -0.63 6.90
N TRP A 77 -14.11 -1.72 7.52
CA TRP A 77 -14.22 -3.08 6.98
C TRP A 77 -14.74 -4.06 8.04
N ASP A 78 -15.33 -5.17 7.59
CA ASP A 78 -15.69 -6.29 8.44
C ASP A 78 -14.54 -7.30 8.49
N ALA A 79 -14.14 -7.68 9.71
CA ALA A 79 -13.05 -8.62 9.92
C ALA A 79 -13.43 -10.00 9.36
N GLY A 80 -12.65 -10.49 8.38
CA GLY A 80 -12.95 -11.73 7.65
C GLY A 80 -13.90 -11.57 6.45
N GLY A 81 -14.55 -10.41 6.29
CA GLY A 81 -15.32 -10.06 5.09
C GLY A 81 -14.44 -9.55 3.94
N LEU A 82 -13.24 -9.08 4.26
CA LEU A 82 -12.26 -8.58 3.29
C LEU A 82 -11.39 -9.73 2.76
N GLY A 83 -11.47 -9.98 1.46
CA GLY A 83 -10.73 -11.06 0.80
C GLY A 83 -9.97 -10.59 -0.42
N GLU A 84 -8.65 -10.71 -0.41
CA GLU A 84 -7.78 -10.40 -1.54
C GLU A 84 -7.65 -11.59 -2.49
N ARG A 85 -7.76 -11.35 -3.80
CA ARG A 85 -7.41 -12.34 -4.84
C ARG A 85 -6.60 -11.69 -5.93
N ILE A 86 -5.38 -12.19 -6.15
CA ILE A 86 -4.57 -11.78 -7.30
C ILE A 86 -5.20 -12.34 -8.58
N THR A 87 -5.57 -11.45 -9.50
CA THR A 87 -6.23 -11.82 -10.77
C THR A 87 -5.31 -11.68 -11.98
N ALA A 88 -4.26 -10.84 -11.91
CA ALA A 88 -3.28 -10.72 -12.98
C ALA A 88 -1.91 -10.33 -12.44
N ARG A 89 -0.87 -10.74 -13.18
CA ARG A 89 0.54 -10.45 -12.89
C ARG A 89 1.20 -10.03 -14.19
N ARG A 90 1.87 -8.88 -14.20
CA ARG A 90 2.65 -8.41 -15.35
C ARG A 90 4.07 -8.12 -14.93
N VAL A 91 5.03 -8.73 -15.63
CA VAL A 91 6.46 -8.42 -15.49
C VAL A 91 6.74 -7.14 -16.27
N LEU A 92 7.31 -6.13 -15.59
CA LEU A 92 7.68 -4.87 -16.23
C LEU A 92 9.19 -4.73 -16.40
N ALA A 93 9.95 -5.24 -15.43
CA ALA A 93 11.42 -5.30 -15.41
C ALA A 93 11.87 -6.35 -14.39
N PRO A 94 13.14 -6.79 -14.32
CA PRO A 94 13.59 -7.82 -13.37
C PRO A 94 13.14 -7.57 -11.92
N ALA A 95 13.25 -6.33 -11.45
CA ALA A 95 12.89 -5.88 -10.10
C ALA A 95 11.52 -5.16 -10.03
N ARG A 96 10.66 -5.26 -11.04
CA ARG A 96 9.40 -4.50 -11.11
C ARG A 96 8.24 -5.34 -11.62
N ARG A 97 7.10 -5.27 -10.94
CA ARG A 97 5.88 -6.03 -11.26
C ARG A 97 4.66 -5.15 -11.14
N LEU A 98 3.66 -5.38 -11.98
CA LEU A 98 2.31 -4.88 -11.77
C LEU A 98 1.43 -6.06 -11.38
N ILE A 99 0.78 -5.97 -10.22
CA ILE A 99 -0.12 -7.00 -9.70
C ILE A 99 -1.53 -6.45 -9.64
N THR A 100 -2.48 -7.11 -10.27
CA THR A 100 -3.91 -6.77 -10.15
C THR A 100 -4.54 -7.63 -9.07
N VAL A 101 -5.21 -6.98 -8.13
CA VAL A 101 -5.91 -7.60 -7.01
C VAL A 101 -7.39 -7.28 -7.13
N ARG A 102 -8.23 -8.30 -7.06
CA ARG A 102 -9.67 -8.15 -6.85
C ARG A 102 -9.95 -8.33 -5.37
N LEU A 103 -10.48 -7.29 -4.75
CA LEU A 103 -10.79 -7.24 -3.34
C LEU A 103 -12.29 -7.47 -3.15
N GLY A 104 -12.67 -8.53 -2.43
CA GLY A 104 -14.04 -8.67 -1.92
C GLY A 104 -14.17 -7.80 -0.68
N LYS A 105 -15.17 -6.88 -0.66
CA LYS A 105 -15.44 -6.00 0.48
C LYS A 105 -16.70 -6.40 1.24
N ALA A 106 -17.67 -6.98 0.52
CA ALA A 106 -18.93 -7.52 1.03
C ALA A 106 -19.51 -8.46 -0.05
N PRO A 107 -20.56 -9.26 0.25
CA PRO A 107 -21.27 -10.03 -0.77
C PRO A 107 -21.68 -9.16 -1.96
N GLY A 108 -21.26 -9.55 -3.18
CA GLY A 108 -21.52 -8.80 -4.41
C GLY A 108 -20.68 -7.53 -4.63
N ARG A 109 -20.04 -6.97 -3.60
CA ARG A 109 -19.22 -5.74 -3.71
C ARG A 109 -17.74 -6.09 -3.83
N ARG A 110 -17.15 -5.71 -4.96
CA ARG A 110 -15.75 -6.00 -5.27
C ARG A 110 -15.06 -4.76 -5.83
N GLU A 111 -13.84 -4.53 -5.38
CA GLU A 111 -12.94 -3.48 -5.88
C GLU A 111 -11.81 -4.11 -6.69
N THR A 112 -11.27 -3.39 -7.66
CA THR A 112 -10.05 -3.82 -8.37
C THR A 112 -8.95 -2.82 -8.13
N LEU A 113 -7.88 -3.27 -7.50
CA LEU A 113 -6.68 -2.50 -7.24
C LEU A 113 -5.55 -3.02 -8.13
N ARG A 114 -4.64 -2.13 -8.51
CA ARG A 114 -3.39 -2.50 -9.16
C ARG A 114 -2.23 -1.96 -8.35
N PHE A 115 -1.28 -2.83 -8.04
CA PHE A 115 -0.08 -2.50 -7.29
C PHE A 115 1.12 -2.55 -8.21
N LEU A 116 1.80 -1.42 -8.36
CA LEU A 116 3.13 -1.39 -8.96
C LEU A 116 4.12 -1.71 -7.85
N LEU A 117 4.68 -2.91 -7.87
CA LEU A 117 5.66 -3.38 -6.90
C LEU A 117 7.07 -3.21 -7.45
N GLU A 118 7.97 -2.76 -6.60
CA GLU A 118 9.41 -2.65 -6.87
C GLU A 118 10.20 -3.41 -5.79
N ARG A 119 11.23 -4.14 -6.23
CA ARG A 119 12.10 -4.89 -5.33
C ARG A 119 13.17 -3.96 -4.77
N SER A 120 13.15 -3.75 -3.45
CA SER A 120 14.16 -3.02 -2.69
C SER A 120 14.88 -4.01 -1.76
N GLY A 121 16.10 -4.41 -2.14
CA GLY A 121 16.84 -5.48 -1.47
C GLY A 121 16.09 -6.82 -1.50
N ARG A 122 15.75 -7.35 -0.33
CA ARG A 122 15.02 -8.63 -0.19
C ARG A 122 13.50 -8.48 -0.14
N ARG A 123 12.97 -7.25 -0.22
CA ARG A 123 11.53 -6.96 -0.07
C ARG A 123 10.93 -6.47 -1.38
N TRP A 124 9.68 -6.85 -1.63
CA TRP A 124 8.84 -6.16 -2.62
C TRP A 124 8.01 -5.11 -1.89
N LEU A 125 8.07 -3.88 -2.38
CA LEU A 125 7.40 -2.74 -1.79
C LEU A 125 6.50 -2.09 -2.84
N VAL A 126 5.43 -1.45 -2.39
CA VAL A 126 4.51 -0.69 -3.22
C VAL A 126 5.19 0.59 -3.67
N ASP A 127 5.40 0.70 -4.97
CA ASP A 127 5.96 1.86 -5.63
C ASP A 127 4.84 2.83 -6.04
N ASP A 128 3.71 2.31 -6.50
CA ASP A 128 2.49 3.04 -6.82
C ASP A 128 1.26 2.13 -6.69
N MET A 129 0.07 2.71 -6.58
CA MET A 129 -1.18 1.98 -6.44
C MET A 129 -2.31 2.68 -7.18
N PHE A 130 -3.12 1.91 -7.89
CA PHE A 130 -4.26 2.41 -8.66
C PHE A 130 -5.53 1.75 -8.16
N ALA A 131 -6.52 2.57 -7.83
CA ALA A 131 -7.84 2.14 -7.36
C ALA A 131 -8.87 3.22 -7.70
N SER A 132 -10.14 3.02 -7.35
CA SER A 132 -11.19 4.03 -7.59
C SER A 132 -10.86 5.41 -6.98
N GLY A 133 -10.33 5.46 -5.75
CA GLY A 133 -9.92 6.71 -5.09
C GLY A 133 -8.65 7.37 -5.67
N PHE A 134 -7.87 6.64 -6.48
CA PHE A 134 -6.66 7.16 -7.13
C PHE A 134 -6.52 6.58 -8.54
N ARG A 135 -7.41 7.03 -9.43
CA ARG A 135 -7.45 6.53 -10.82
C ARG A 135 -6.14 6.80 -11.58
N GLY A 136 -5.48 7.91 -11.27
CA GLY A 136 -4.17 8.30 -11.81
C GLY A 136 -2.96 7.71 -11.08
N GLY A 137 -3.17 6.96 -10.00
CA GLY A 137 -2.12 6.44 -9.13
C GLY A 137 -1.96 7.25 -7.85
N LEU A 138 -1.67 6.57 -6.74
CA LEU A 138 -1.46 7.17 -5.42
C LEU A 138 -0.36 8.23 -5.45
N ARG A 139 0.69 8.05 -6.26
CA ARG A 139 1.72 9.08 -6.44
C ARG A 139 1.18 10.40 -6.95
N ALA A 140 0.37 10.34 -8.00
CA ALA A 140 -0.20 11.52 -8.61
C ALA A 140 -1.11 12.20 -7.59
N SER A 141 -1.97 11.44 -6.91
CA SER A 141 -2.84 11.98 -5.87
C SER A 141 -2.04 12.66 -4.75
N LEU A 142 -0.99 12.03 -4.22
CA LEU A 142 -0.12 12.64 -3.21
C LEU A 142 0.47 13.98 -3.67
N ILE A 143 0.96 14.06 -4.92
CA ILE A 143 1.52 15.30 -5.48
C ILE A 143 0.45 16.39 -5.58
N TRP A 144 -0.73 16.05 -6.09
CA TRP A 144 -1.82 17.00 -6.27
C TRP A 144 -2.39 17.50 -4.94
N THR A 145 -2.73 16.60 -4.02
CA THR A 145 -3.27 16.95 -2.70
C THR A 145 -2.26 17.79 -1.91
N THR A 146 -0.97 17.40 -1.89
CA THR A 146 0.08 18.21 -1.25
C THR A 146 0.12 19.64 -1.80
N ALA A 147 0.01 19.81 -3.11
CA ALA A 147 0.03 21.14 -3.73
C ALA A 147 -1.23 21.95 -3.38
N ALA A 148 -2.39 21.30 -3.32
CA ALA A 148 -3.65 21.93 -2.92
C ALA A 148 -3.59 22.42 -1.46
N ASP A 149 -3.13 21.57 -0.52
CA ASP A 149 -3.01 21.90 0.90
C ASP A 149 -2.03 23.05 1.16
N ILE A 150 -0.90 23.06 0.45
CA ILE A 150 0.04 24.19 0.49
C ILE A 150 -0.62 25.48 -0.01
N GLY A 151 -1.47 25.38 -1.03
CA GLY A 151 -2.22 26.51 -1.58
C GLY A 151 -3.23 27.08 -0.57
N LEU A 152 -3.97 26.22 0.13
CA LEU A 152 -4.93 26.60 1.16
C LEU A 152 -4.25 27.30 2.35
N ARG A 153 -3.14 26.76 2.86
CA ARG A 153 -2.38 27.35 3.98
C ARG A 153 -1.81 28.74 3.68
N LYS A 154 -1.64 29.12 2.42
CA LYS A 154 -1.17 30.46 2.03
C LYS A 154 -2.29 31.51 2.03
N GLN A 155 -3.55 31.08 2.09
CA GLN A 155 -4.73 31.96 2.04
C GLN A 155 -5.28 32.29 3.44
N THR A 156 -4.91 31.50 4.44
CA THR A 156 -5.19 31.70 5.87
C THR A 156 -4.11 32.55 6.52
#